data_AF-A0A960U2C8-F1
#
_entry.id   AF-A0A960U2C8-F1
#
_cell.length_a   1.000
_cell.length_b   1.000
_cell.length_c   1.000
_cell.angle_alpha   90.00
_cell.angle_beta   90.00
_cell.angle_gamma   90.00
#
_symmetry.space_group_name_H-M   'P 1'
#
loop_
_entity.id
_entity.type
_entity.pdbx_description
1 polymer ?
#
loop_
_entity_poly.entity_id
_entity_poly.type
_entity_poly.pdbx_seq_one_letter_code
_entity_poly.pdbx_strand_id
1 'polypeptide(L)'
;VQLLSRRWVIKDANGRVQVVEGPGVVGEQPRILPGESYEYTSGCPLPTAYGEMKGWYRMVDDDGDSFNAIIPTFKMIVVHDTSVN
;
A
#
# COMPACT_ATOMS: atom_id res chain seq x y z
N VAL A 1 10.65 14.93 -3.25
CA VAL A 1 9.65 14.54 -2.21
C VAL A 1 10.17 13.36 -1.41
N GLN A 2 9.72 13.19 -0.16
CA GLN A 2 10.10 12.06 0.70
C GLN A 2 8.86 11.40 1.31
N LEU A 3 8.84 10.06 1.32
CA LEU A 3 7.80 9.27 2.00
C LEU A 3 8.12 9.17 3.48
N LEU A 4 7.20 9.62 4.33
CA LEU A 4 7.37 9.62 5.78
C LEU A 4 6.65 8.45 6.47
N SER A 5 5.41 8.18 6.06
CA SER A 5 4.58 7.14 6.66
C SER A 5 3.53 6.61 5.68
N ARG A 6 2.93 5.49 6.04
CA ARG A 6 1.87 4.84 5.26
C ARG A 6 0.64 4.61 6.12
N ARG A 7 -0.53 4.66 5.50
CA ARG A 7 -1.78 4.13 6.03
C ARG A 7 -2.43 3.23 4.99
N TRP A 8 -2.73 2.01 5.40
CA TRP A 8 -3.50 1.05 4.64
C TRP A 8 -4.83 0.76 5.32
N VAL A 9 -5.88 0.65 4.52
CA VAL A 9 -7.18 0.12 4.89
C VAL A 9 -7.39 -1.13 4.06
N ILE A 10 -7.41 -2.27 4.73
CA ILE A 10 -7.52 -3.61 4.14
C ILE A 10 -8.89 -4.15 4.51
N LYS A 11 -9.67 -4.62 3.52
CA LYS A 11 -10.97 -5.23 3.75
C LYS A 11 -11.01 -6.62 3.12
N ASP A 12 -11.38 -7.62 3.91
CA ASP A 12 -11.51 -9.01 3.45
C ASP A 12 -12.88 -9.27 2.81
N ALA A 13 -13.07 -10.45 2.21
CA ALA A 13 -14.34 -10.82 1.57
C ALA A 13 -15.53 -10.94 2.54
N ASN A 14 -15.25 -11.14 3.83
CA ASN A 14 -16.27 -11.19 4.89
C ASN A 14 -16.62 -9.79 5.42
N GLY A 15 -16.01 -8.74 4.85
CA GLY A 15 -16.22 -7.36 5.24
C GLY A 15 -15.43 -6.93 6.49
N ARG A 16 -14.52 -7.76 7.02
CA ARG A 16 -13.65 -7.37 8.13
C ARG A 16 -12.64 -6.36 7.63
N VAL A 17 -12.46 -5.29 8.41
CA VAL A 17 -11.55 -4.18 8.08
C VAL A 17 -10.38 -4.16 9.05
N GLN A 18 -9.18 -4.07 8.50
CA GLN A 18 -7.94 -3.82 9.24
C GLN A 18 -7.33 -2.49 8.77
N VAL A 19 -6.81 -1.71 9.71
CA VAL A 19 -6.02 -0.51 9.43
C VAL A 19 -4.59 -0.77 9.84
N VAL A 20 -3.64 -0.54 8.93
CA VAL A 20 -2.21 -0.68 9.19
C VAL A 20 -1.55 0.67 8.95
N GLU A 21 -0.86 1.17 9.96
CA GLU A 21 -0.15 2.45 9.92
C GLU A 21 1.27 2.30 10.44
N GLY A 22 2.18 3.08 9.90
CA GLY A 22 3.55 3.09 10.40
C GLY A 22 4.48 3.98 9.59
N PRO A 23 5.71 4.20 10.12
CA PRO A 23 6.73 4.96 9.43
C PRO A 23 7.20 4.22 8.19
N GLY A 24 7.46 4.99 7.13
CA GLY A 24 8.09 4.50 5.92
C GLY A 24 7.33 3.39 5.20
N VAL A 25 8.07 2.66 4.38
CA VAL A 25 7.71 1.40 3.72
C VAL A 25 8.88 0.45 3.88
N VAL A 26 8.63 -0.83 4.21
CA VAL A 26 9.67 -1.86 4.41
C VAL A 26 10.87 -1.46 5.32
N GLY A 27 10.68 -0.50 6.22
CA GLY A 27 11.72 0.03 7.11
C GLY A 27 12.43 1.28 6.61
N GLU A 28 12.07 1.79 5.43
CA GLU A 28 12.72 2.91 4.75
C GLU A 28 11.77 4.11 4.57
N GLN A 29 12.35 5.32 4.54
CA GLN A 29 11.67 6.58 4.22
C GLN A 29 12.29 7.19 2.96
N PRO A 30 12.01 6.63 1.77
CA PRO A 30 12.71 6.98 0.54
C PRO A 30 12.47 8.43 0.15
N ARG A 31 13.54 9.10 -0.28
CA ARG A 31 13.48 10.37 -0.99
C ARG A 31 13.48 10.07 -2.49
N ILE A 32 12.49 10.62 -3.20
CA ILE A 32 12.29 10.45 -4.64
C ILE A 32 12.58 11.80 -5.29
N LEU A 33 13.63 11.84 -6.11
CA LEU A 33 13.99 13.04 -6.87
C LEU A 33 13.13 13.19 -8.13
N PRO A 34 13.07 14.39 -8.73
CA PRO A 34 12.39 14.59 -10.00
C PRO A 34 12.87 13.60 -11.07
N GLY A 35 11.95 12.84 -11.66
CA GLY A 35 12.24 11.84 -12.69
C GLY A 35 12.63 10.46 -12.16
N GLU A 36 12.80 10.28 -10.86
CA GLU A 36 13.12 8.99 -10.25
C GLU A 36 11.87 8.22 -9.81
N SER A 37 12.05 6.93 -9.60
CA SER A 37 11.05 6.03 -9.03
C SER A 37 11.64 5.23 -7.88
N TYR A 38 10.77 4.81 -6.96
CA TYR A 38 11.10 3.87 -5.90
C TYR A 38 10.08 2.74 -5.92
N GLU A 39 10.55 1.50 -5.94
CA GLU A 39 9.72 0.29 -5.98
C GLU A 39 10.05 -0.62 -4.80
N TYR A 40 9.03 -1.21 -4.20
CA TYR A 40 9.18 -2.14 -3.09
C TYR A 40 8.07 -3.19 -3.10
N THR A 41 8.35 -4.34 -2.49
CA THR A 41 7.38 -5.44 -2.34
C THR A 41 7.14 -5.69 -0.86
N SER A 42 5.88 -5.89 -0.47
CA SER A 42 5.49 -6.28 0.89
C SER A 42 4.36 -7.31 0.85
N GLY A 43 4.07 -7.95 1.99
CA GLY A 43 3.01 -8.94 2.12
C GLY A 43 1.80 -8.42 2.87
N CYS A 44 0.61 -8.91 2.51
CA CYS A 44 -0.64 -8.66 3.23
C CYS A 44 -1.41 -9.98 3.38
N PRO A 45 -1.20 -10.76 4.45
CA PRO A 45 -1.92 -12.00 4.65
C PRO A 45 -3.41 -11.72 4.82
N LEU A 46 -4.25 -12.43 4.05
CA LEU A 46 -5.70 -12.38 4.16
C LEU A 46 -6.26 -13.75 4.57
N PRO A 47 -7.30 -13.79 5.41
CA PRO A 47 -8.01 -15.03 5.73
C PRO A 47 -8.95 -15.50 4.61
N THR A 48 -9.13 -14.72 3.54
CA THR A 48 -10.07 -14.98 2.44
C THR A 48 -9.36 -14.96 1.09
N ALA A 49 -9.92 -15.68 0.09
CA ALA A 49 -9.39 -15.73 -1.28
C ALA A 49 -9.55 -14.41 -2.08
N TYR A 50 -10.31 -13.46 -1.53
CA TYR A 50 -10.56 -12.13 -2.08
C TYR A 50 -10.40 -11.07 -0.99
N GLY A 51 -9.92 -9.88 -1.36
CA GLY A 51 -9.99 -8.68 -0.54
C GLY A 51 -9.71 -7.42 -1.34
N GLU A 52 -9.78 -6.27 -0.69
CA GLU A 52 -9.44 -4.97 -1.26
C GLU A 52 -8.51 -4.19 -0.32
N MET A 53 -7.61 -3.40 -0.92
CA MET A 53 -6.73 -2.48 -0.20
C MET A 53 -6.87 -1.09 -0.78
N LYS A 54 -6.85 -0.08 0.08
CA LYS A 54 -6.71 1.34 -0.27
C LYS A 54 -5.89 2.04 0.78
N GLY A 55 -5.36 3.21 0.48
CA GLY A 55 -4.53 3.89 1.45
C GLY A 55 -3.97 5.22 0.98
N TRP A 56 -2.94 5.66 1.68
CA TRP A 56 -2.13 6.79 1.27
C TRP A 56 -0.74 6.70 1.87
N TYR A 57 0.20 7.40 1.24
CA TYR A 57 1.50 7.74 1.82
C TYR A 57 1.50 9.19 2.27
N ARG A 58 1.98 9.46 3.48
CA ARG A 58 2.30 10.82 3.92
C ARG A 58 3.63 11.18 3.30
N MET A 59 3.60 12.21 2.47
CA MET A 59 4.75 12.74 1.78
C MET A 59 5.09 14.13 2.33
N VAL A 60 6.35 14.51 2.18
CA VAL A 60 6.82 15.89 2.34
C VAL A 60 7.60 16.29 1.09
N ASP A 61 7.48 17.52 0.64
CA ASP A 61 8.32 18.06 -0.43
C ASP A 61 9.62 18.68 0.12
N ASP A 62 10.40 19.31 -0.76
CA ASP A 62 11.69 19.88 -0.39
C ASP A 62 11.55 21.21 0.37
N ASP A 63 10.36 21.84 0.33
CA ASP A 63 10.02 23.06 1.07
C ASP A 63 9.45 22.74 2.47
N GLY A 64 9.18 21.46 2.76
CA GLY A 64 8.64 20.99 4.02
C GLY A 64 7.11 20.87 4.04
N ASP A 65 6.44 21.16 2.92
CA ASP A 65 5.01 21.04 2.80
C ASP A 65 4.59 19.57 2.70
N SER A 66 3.57 19.22 3.48
CA SER A 66 3.09 17.84 3.58
C SER A 66 1.85 17.60 2.73
N PHE A 67 1.83 16.47 2.04
CA PHE A 67 0.66 16.02 1.29
C PHE A 67 0.46 14.50 1.42
N ASN A 68 -0.71 14.01 0.99
CA ASN A 68 -1.00 12.59 0.94
C ASN A 68 -1.00 12.12 -0.52
N ALA A 69 -0.12 11.20 -0.87
CA ALA A 69 -0.19 10.48 -2.13
C ALA A 69 -1.22 9.35 -1.99
N ILE A 70 -2.35 9.47 -2.70
CA ILE A 70 -3.46 8.54 -2.59
C ILE A 70 -3.14 7.23 -3.30
N ILE A 71 -3.43 6.12 -2.64
CA ILE A 71 -3.41 4.79 -3.22
C ILE A 71 -4.86 4.38 -3.48
N PRO A 72 -5.29 4.34 -4.76
CA PRO A 72 -6.64 3.93 -5.12
C PRO A 72 -6.93 2.50 -4.65
N THR A 73 -8.22 2.18 -4.50
CA THR A 73 -8.62 0.82 -4.16
C THR A 73 -8.19 -0.16 -5.25
N PHE A 74 -7.49 -1.22 -4.86
CA PHE A 74 -7.20 -2.37 -5.72
C PHE A 74 -7.65 -3.67 -5.08
N LYS A 75 -7.88 -4.69 -5.91
CA LYS A 75 -8.38 -6.01 -5.49
C LYS A 75 -7.22 -6.99 -5.35
N MET A 76 -7.29 -7.84 -4.34
CA MET A 76 -6.41 -8.98 -4.14
C MET A 76 -7.23 -10.25 -4.36
N ILE A 77 -6.80 -11.10 -5.28
CA ILE A 77 -7.54 -12.30 -5.71
C ILE A 77 -6.56 -13.47 -5.79
N VAL A 78 -6.90 -14.59 -5.15
CA VAL A 78 -6.20 -15.85 -5.39
C VAL A 78 -6.60 -16.35 -6.77
N VAL A 79 -5.63 -16.49 -7.67
CA VAL A 79 -5.84 -17.14 -8.95
C VAL A 79 -5.99 -18.65 -8.68
N HIS A 80 -7.18 -19.20 -8.87
CA HIS A 80 -7.32 -20.64 -9.03
C HIS A 80 -6.95 -20.98 -10.46
N ASP A 81 -5.88 -21.75 -10.63
CA ASP A 81 -5.58 -22.39 -11.89
C ASP A 81 -6.56 -23.55 -12.10
N THR A 82 -7.50 -23.38 -13.04
CA THR A 82 -8.42 -24.44 -13.47
C THR A 82 -7.87 -25.29 -14.62
N SER A 83 -6.58 -25.19 -14.98
CA SER A 83 -5.99 -25.94 -16.11
C SER A 83 -5.49 -27.36 -15.79
N VAL A 84 -5.85 -27.91 -14.63
CA VAL A 84 -5.67 -29.34 -14.32
C VAL A 84 -7.03 -29.98 -14.00
N ASN A 85 -7.73 -30.36 -15.06
CA ASN A 85 -8.65 -31.51 -15.11
C ASN A 85 -8.78 -31.97 -16.57
#